data_AF-A0A2G5VY78-F1
#
_entry.id   AF-A0A2G5VY78-F1
#
_cell.length_a   1.000
_cell.length_b   1.000
_cell.length_c   1.000
_cell.angle_alpha   90.00
_cell.angle_beta   90.00
_cell.angle_gamma   90.00
#
_symmetry.space_group_name_H-M   'P 1'
#
loop_
_entity.id
_entity.type
_entity.pdbx_description
1 polymer ?
#
loop_
_entity_poly.entity_id
_entity_poly.type
_entity_poly.pdbx_seq_one_letter_code
_entity_poly.pdbx_strand_id
1 'polypeptide(L)'
;MIWIYISESLLYLCFSLLMGAFIIQFIPERLKPEIRISKRLLQLAILGVVFFSIAPLIRVILFLYEDIGLMLTMQNVLTGFEVGKAWTVTIILAIFFYLFVSLFSVLNSKVLSGISLAFTFVLLLALGWASHGASLTEWSGFVVHSLHFLAVTVWIGILLIVGWCSKNAENWLSYLRWFTPLAIACFLTIVGTGLFLMTLVIDVNEYGDAWTLPYGQALLVKHLTIIPVLFFACINGFWIKRKLKRQEQINPRPWLKFESVLLFLTFVSTGVLGQQEPPHSIETTLAGSGPSANFDYFYSGVIEPSMSLQFGFNTVNTLFFTVAMIFMGLIVFSFKKKTPAIVPFFMGIFSVLSLYFGFMSSMQ
;
A
#
# COMPACT_ATOMS: atom_id res chain seq x y z
N MET A 1 11.43 5.40 15.59
CA MET A 1 10.57 5.85 14.47
C MET A 1 10.53 4.90 13.29
N ILE A 2 11.65 4.47 12.70
CA ILE A 2 11.64 3.60 11.49
C ILE A 2 10.81 2.30 11.64
N TRP A 3 10.80 1.71 12.84
CA TRP A 3 10.03 0.50 13.11
C TRP A 3 8.52 0.70 12.91
N ILE A 4 8.00 1.90 13.21
CA ILE A 4 6.57 2.24 13.09
C ILE A 4 6.16 2.20 11.60
N TYR A 5 7.00 2.76 10.73
CA TYR A 5 6.77 2.73 9.28
C TYR A 5 6.74 1.30 8.74
N ILE A 6 7.69 0.47 9.18
CA ILE A 6 7.75 -0.95 8.81
C ILE A 6 6.49 -1.69 9.32
N SER A 7 6.06 -1.38 10.54
CA SER A 7 4.88 -1.98 11.17
C SER A 7 3.63 -1.74 10.34
N GLU A 8 3.35 -0.49 9.95
CA GLU A 8 2.20 -0.14 9.10
C GLU A 8 2.21 -0.89 7.76
N SER A 9 3.36 -0.96 7.10
CA SER A 9 3.47 -1.69 5.83
C SER A 9 3.22 -3.19 5.98
N LEU A 10 3.71 -3.79 7.07
CA LEU A 10 3.49 -5.20 7.38
C LEU A 10 2.05 -5.48 7.83
N LEU A 11 1.39 -4.51 8.46
CA LEU A 11 -0.03 -4.60 8.80
C LEU A 11 -0.88 -4.71 7.51
N TYR A 12 -0.63 -3.84 6.53
CA TYR A 12 -1.29 -3.90 5.21
C TYR A 12 -1.03 -5.25 4.51
N LEU A 13 0.18 -5.79 4.62
CA LEU A 13 0.52 -7.11 4.10
C LEU A 13 -0.27 -8.23 4.79
N CYS A 14 -0.41 -8.18 6.12
CA CYS A 14 -1.18 -9.18 6.87
C CYS A 14 -2.66 -9.20 6.45
N PHE A 15 -3.29 -8.03 6.35
CA PHE A 15 -4.67 -7.93 5.86
C PHE A 15 -4.81 -8.42 4.42
N SER A 16 -3.87 -8.08 3.54
CA SER A 16 -3.86 -8.53 2.16
C SER A 16 -3.77 -10.06 2.07
N LEU A 17 -2.88 -10.69 2.85
CA LEU A 17 -2.75 -12.16 2.87
C LEU A 17 -4.04 -12.84 3.34
N LEU A 18 -4.68 -12.35 4.40
CA LEU A 18 -5.94 -12.88 4.91
C LEU A 18 -7.07 -12.72 3.88
N MET A 19 -7.24 -11.50 3.35
CA MET A 19 -8.27 -11.17 2.37
C MET A 19 -8.16 -12.05 1.12
N GLY A 20 -6.95 -12.15 0.55
CA GLY A 20 -6.69 -13.00 -0.61
C GLY A 20 -6.93 -14.49 -0.33
N ALA A 21 -6.52 -14.96 0.84
CA ALA A 21 -6.58 -16.39 1.17
C ALA A 21 -8.02 -16.89 1.35
N PHE A 22 -8.92 -16.05 1.85
CA PHE A 22 -10.33 -16.40 2.01
C PHE A 22 -11.16 -16.12 0.75
N ILE A 23 -10.91 -15.01 0.03
CA ILE A 23 -11.64 -14.74 -1.24
C ILE A 23 -11.41 -15.85 -2.25
N ILE A 24 -10.19 -16.37 -2.36
CA ILE A 24 -9.86 -17.38 -3.38
C ILE A 24 -10.62 -18.71 -3.15
N GLN A 25 -11.15 -18.96 -1.94
CA GLN A 25 -11.96 -20.15 -1.64
C GLN A 25 -13.36 -20.09 -2.26
N PHE A 26 -13.84 -18.89 -2.59
CA PHE A 26 -15.11 -18.71 -3.29
C PHE A 26 -14.98 -18.87 -4.80
N ILE A 27 -13.74 -18.83 -5.33
CA ILE A 27 -13.46 -18.99 -6.75
C ILE A 27 -13.39 -20.49 -7.10
N PRO A 28 -14.21 -20.98 -8.06
CA PRO A 28 -14.16 -22.36 -8.53
C PRO A 28 -12.77 -22.78 -9.04
N GLU A 29 -12.38 -24.03 -8.82
CA GLU A 29 -11.06 -24.57 -9.24
C GLU A 29 -10.79 -24.40 -10.74
N ARG A 30 -11.80 -24.48 -11.60
CA ARG A 30 -11.67 -24.25 -13.06
C ARG A 30 -11.30 -22.80 -13.45
N LEU A 31 -11.39 -21.85 -12.51
CA LEU A 31 -11.16 -20.42 -12.72
C LEU A 31 -9.87 -19.91 -12.07
N LYS A 32 -9.06 -20.78 -11.49
CA LYS A 32 -7.81 -20.42 -10.81
C LYS A 32 -6.76 -21.54 -10.98
N PRO A 33 -5.46 -21.23 -10.88
CA PRO A 33 -4.43 -22.27 -10.79
C PRO A 33 -4.57 -23.07 -9.49
N GLU A 34 -3.88 -24.20 -9.40
CA GLU A 34 -3.78 -24.94 -8.13
C GLU A 34 -3.03 -24.08 -7.11
N ILE A 35 -3.67 -23.79 -5.98
CA ILE A 35 -3.13 -22.92 -4.93
C ILE A 35 -3.07 -23.72 -3.63
N ARG A 36 -1.92 -23.72 -2.95
CA ARG A 36 -1.76 -24.34 -1.64
C ARG A 36 -1.36 -23.31 -0.61
N ILE A 37 -2.30 -23.01 0.29
CA ILE A 37 -2.11 -22.06 1.39
C ILE A 37 -1.87 -22.85 2.68
N SER A 38 -0.82 -22.51 3.42
CA SER A 38 -0.57 -23.14 4.71
C SER A 38 -1.43 -22.47 5.79
N LYS A 39 -1.95 -23.28 6.72
CA LYS A 39 -2.67 -22.77 7.90
C LYS A 39 -1.81 -21.82 8.75
N ARG A 40 -0.50 -22.10 8.83
CA ARG A 40 0.48 -21.27 9.53
C ARG A 40 0.56 -19.85 8.96
N LEU A 41 0.43 -19.68 7.64
CA LEU A 41 0.41 -18.36 7.03
C LEU A 41 -0.76 -17.51 7.56
N LEU A 42 -1.94 -18.11 7.70
CA LEU A 42 -3.13 -17.43 8.25
C LEU A 42 -2.92 -17.07 9.72
N GLN A 43 -2.44 -18.02 10.52
CA GLN A 43 -2.15 -17.81 11.95
C GLN A 43 -1.13 -16.68 12.16
N LEU A 44 -0.02 -16.70 11.41
CA LEU A 44 1.00 -15.65 11.46
C LEU A 44 0.47 -14.30 10.99
N ALA A 45 -0.38 -14.27 9.96
CA ALA A 45 -1.00 -13.02 9.51
C ALA A 45 -1.95 -12.44 10.57
N ILE A 46 -2.73 -13.27 11.28
CA ILE A 46 -3.61 -12.81 12.37
C ILE A 46 -2.79 -12.27 13.55
N LEU A 47 -1.73 -12.98 13.96
CA LEU A 47 -0.82 -12.49 14.99
C LEU A 47 -0.10 -11.20 14.55
N GLY A 48 0.27 -11.13 13.27
CA GLY A 48 0.82 -9.94 12.64
C GLY A 48 -0.13 -8.75 12.71
N VAL A 49 -1.44 -8.94 12.49
CA VAL A 49 -2.43 -7.84 12.65
C VAL A 49 -2.37 -7.26 14.07
N VAL A 50 -2.32 -8.10 15.10
CA VAL A 50 -2.23 -7.64 16.50
C VAL A 50 -0.91 -6.94 16.77
N PHE A 51 0.20 -7.58 16.39
CA PHE A 51 1.54 -7.07 16.69
C PHE A 51 1.83 -5.77 15.94
N PHE A 52 1.46 -5.68 14.67
CA PHE A 52 1.79 -4.51 13.86
C PHE A 52 0.82 -3.32 14.07
N SER A 53 -0.42 -3.57 14.50
CA SER A 53 -1.38 -2.50 14.82
C SER A 53 -1.08 -1.75 16.13
N ILE A 54 -0.13 -2.23 16.94
CA ILE A 54 0.30 -1.52 18.16
C ILE A 54 1.13 -0.27 17.85
N ALA A 55 1.67 -0.14 16.65
CA ALA A 55 2.60 0.94 16.29
C ALA A 55 2.03 2.37 16.46
N PRO A 56 0.84 2.69 15.91
CA PRO A 56 0.23 3.99 16.16
C PRO A 56 -0.09 4.21 17.65
N LEU A 57 -0.45 3.16 18.40
CA LEU A 57 -0.68 3.26 19.84
C LEU A 57 0.60 3.67 20.60
N ILE A 58 1.72 3.00 20.32
CA ILE A 58 3.01 3.32 20.94
C ILE A 58 3.43 4.75 20.59
N ARG A 59 3.18 5.22 19.36
CA ARG A 59 3.49 6.59 18.97
C ARG A 59 2.75 7.62 19.83
N VAL A 60 1.44 7.44 20.04
CA VAL A 60 0.65 8.35 20.87
C VAL A 60 1.12 8.34 22.33
N ILE A 61 1.45 7.15 22.87
CA ILE A 61 2.00 7.04 24.22
C ILE A 61 3.34 7.77 24.33
N LEU A 62 4.25 7.55 23.37
CA LEU A 62 5.57 8.22 23.34
C LEU A 62 5.47 9.73 23.14
N PHE A 63 4.39 10.22 22.53
CA PHE A 63 4.18 11.66 22.38
C PHE A 63 3.67 12.30 23.69
N LEU A 64 2.83 11.62 24.45
CA LEU A 64 2.15 12.19 25.62
C LEU A 64 2.80 11.85 26.98
N TYR A 65 3.67 10.83 27.05
CA TYR A 65 4.17 10.34 28.34
C TYR A 65 5.04 11.35 29.10
N GLU A 66 5.70 12.27 28.40
CA GLU A 66 6.57 13.28 29.02
C GLU A 66 5.77 14.30 29.84
N ASP A 67 4.50 14.53 29.49
CA ASP A 67 3.66 15.56 30.11
C ASP A 67 2.95 15.07 31.38
N ILE A 68 2.45 13.83 31.37
CA ILE A 68 1.51 13.33 32.40
C ILE A 68 1.92 11.98 33.04
N GLY A 69 3.08 11.44 32.65
CA GLY A 69 3.62 10.18 33.15
C GLY A 69 3.06 8.93 32.48
N LEU A 70 3.85 7.85 32.46
CA LEU A 70 3.60 6.66 31.64
C LEU A 70 2.28 5.94 31.98
N MET A 71 2.01 5.69 33.26
CA MET A 71 0.84 4.91 33.68
C MET A 71 -0.48 5.61 33.33
N LEU A 72 -0.57 6.91 33.63
CA LEU A 72 -1.75 7.72 33.32
C LEU A 72 -1.92 7.89 31.81
N THR A 73 -0.83 8.08 31.07
CA THR A 73 -0.84 8.11 29.60
C THR A 73 -1.39 6.81 29.02
N MET A 74 -0.88 5.65 29.46
CA MET A 74 -1.38 4.36 28.97
C MET A 74 -2.88 4.18 29.25
N GLN A 75 -3.34 4.52 30.45
CA GLN A 75 -4.76 4.43 30.81
C GLN A 75 -5.62 5.35 29.91
N ASN A 76 -5.18 6.60 29.72
CA ASN A 76 -5.89 7.58 28.91
C ASN A 76 -5.90 7.16 27.44
N VAL A 77 -4.78 6.73 26.88
CA VAL A 77 -4.69 6.33 25.48
C VAL A 77 -5.53 5.08 25.21
N LEU A 78 -5.49 4.07 26.08
CA LEU A 78 -6.22 2.82 25.87
C LEU A 78 -7.75 2.99 26.00
N THR A 79 -8.22 3.86 26.88
CA THR A 79 -9.66 4.00 27.17
C THR A 79 -10.31 5.24 26.57
N GLY A 80 -9.54 6.33 26.44
CA GLY A 80 -10.02 7.63 25.96
C GLY A 80 -9.88 7.83 24.45
N PHE A 81 -8.77 7.40 23.86
CA PHE A 81 -8.47 7.67 22.44
C PHE A 81 -9.05 6.58 21.53
N GLU A 82 -9.55 7.01 20.36
CA GLU A 82 -10.12 6.10 19.35
C GLU A 82 -9.13 5.02 18.90
N VAL A 83 -7.84 5.37 18.78
CA VAL A 83 -6.75 4.43 18.45
C VAL A 83 -6.65 3.30 19.49
N GLY A 84 -6.76 3.62 20.79
CA GLY A 84 -6.70 2.63 21.87
C GLY A 84 -7.94 1.73 21.93
N LYS A 85 -9.13 2.31 21.74
CA LYS A 85 -10.39 1.56 21.65
C LYS A 85 -10.38 0.59 20.47
N ALA A 86 -9.97 1.05 19.29
CA ALA A 86 -9.88 0.23 18.09
C ALA A 86 -8.84 -0.90 18.24
N TRP A 87 -7.70 -0.63 18.87
CA TRP A 87 -6.68 -1.66 19.13
C TRP A 87 -7.20 -2.72 20.13
N THR A 88 -7.95 -2.31 21.14
CA THR A 88 -8.60 -3.24 22.09
C THR A 88 -9.59 -4.16 21.37
N VAL A 89 -10.44 -3.60 20.51
CA VAL A 89 -11.36 -4.37 19.65
C VAL A 89 -10.58 -5.32 18.73
N THR A 90 -9.48 -4.83 18.15
CA THR A 90 -8.59 -5.62 17.28
C THR A 90 -8.02 -6.84 18.00
N ILE A 91 -7.53 -6.69 19.23
CA ILE A 91 -7.03 -7.82 20.03
C ILE A 91 -8.14 -8.85 20.27
N ILE A 92 -9.29 -8.40 20.76
CA ILE A 92 -10.39 -9.30 21.13
C ILE A 92 -10.82 -10.11 19.91
N LEU A 93 -11.07 -9.43 18.78
CA LEU A 93 -11.46 -10.08 17.53
C LEU A 93 -10.37 -10.99 16.98
N ALA A 94 -9.10 -10.58 17.05
CA ALA A 94 -7.99 -11.38 16.56
C ALA A 94 -7.76 -12.64 17.40
N ILE A 95 -8.00 -12.61 18.71
CA ILE A 95 -7.95 -13.81 19.57
C ILE A 95 -9.02 -14.82 19.12
N PHE A 96 -10.28 -14.39 19.00
CA PHE A 96 -11.35 -15.26 18.50
C PHE A 96 -11.06 -15.78 17.10
N PHE A 97 -10.56 -14.91 16.22
CA PHE A 97 -10.23 -15.27 14.86
C PHE A 97 -9.07 -16.29 14.80
N TYR A 98 -8.03 -16.08 15.59
CA TYR A 98 -6.89 -17.00 15.70
C TYR A 98 -7.32 -18.37 16.19
N LEU A 99 -8.14 -18.41 17.26
CA LEU A 99 -8.70 -19.66 17.78
C LEU A 99 -9.58 -20.34 16.73
N PHE A 100 -10.44 -19.59 16.04
CA PHE A 100 -11.30 -20.11 14.98
C PHE A 100 -10.49 -20.75 13.85
N VAL A 101 -9.49 -20.04 13.32
CA VAL A 101 -8.59 -20.59 12.29
C VAL A 101 -7.79 -21.77 12.82
N SER A 102 -7.44 -21.79 14.11
CA SER A 102 -6.66 -22.87 14.73
C SER A 102 -7.48 -24.13 14.98
N LEU A 103 -8.77 -24.02 15.28
CA LEU A 103 -9.63 -25.16 15.60
C LEU A 103 -10.31 -25.74 14.36
N PHE A 104 -10.60 -24.91 13.35
CA PHE A 104 -11.39 -25.33 12.20
C PHE A 104 -10.57 -25.37 10.89
N SER A 105 -10.98 -26.23 9.96
CA SER A 105 -10.38 -26.33 8.62
C SER A 105 -10.95 -25.26 7.69
N VAL A 106 -10.66 -23.99 8.01
CA VAL A 106 -11.29 -22.82 7.37
C VAL A 106 -11.11 -22.76 5.85
N LEU A 107 -10.00 -23.31 5.33
CA LEU A 107 -9.69 -23.34 3.89
C LEU A 107 -10.43 -24.44 3.12
N ASN A 108 -11.05 -25.41 3.79
CA ASN A 108 -11.74 -26.54 3.14
C ASN A 108 -13.27 -26.34 3.07
N SER A 109 -13.81 -25.31 3.73
CA SER A 109 -15.25 -25.03 3.77
C SER A 109 -15.52 -23.58 3.42
N LYS A 110 -16.39 -23.36 2.42
CA LYS A 110 -16.80 -22.02 1.99
C LYS A 110 -17.48 -21.23 3.11
N VAL A 111 -18.26 -21.91 3.95
CA VAL A 111 -18.94 -21.27 5.11
C VAL A 111 -17.89 -20.77 6.10
N LEU A 112 -16.91 -21.60 6.47
CA LEU A 112 -15.86 -21.22 7.40
C LEU A 112 -14.92 -20.16 6.83
N SER A 113 -14.63 -20.22 5.52
CA SER A 113 -13.92 -19.16 4.81
C SER A 113 -14.69 -17.84 4.81
N GLY A 114 -16.03 -17.90 4.70
CA GLY A 114 -16.91 -16.72 4.77
C GLY A 114 -16.90 -16.08 6.14
N ILE A 115 -16.98 -16.88 7.20
CA ILE A 115 -16.85 -16.40 8.58
C ILE A 115 -15.46 -15.78 8.80
N SER A 116 -14.41 -16.40 8.27
CA SER A 116 -13.04 -15.85 8.35
C SER A 116 -12.87 -14.53 7.59
N LEU A 117 -13.54 -14.40 6.44
CA LEU A 117 -13.59 -13.17 5.67
C LEU A 117 -14.35 -12.07 6.44
N ALA A 118 -15.43 -12.43 7.14
CA ALA A 118 -16.15 -11.51 8.02
C ALA A 118 -15.27 -11.03 9.19
N PHE A 119 -14.53 -11.91 9.86
CA PHE A 119 -13.53 -11.49 10.86
C PHE A 119 -12.51 -10.50 10.28
N THR A 120 -11.96 -10.82 9.11
CA THR A 120 -10.99 -9.96 8.43
C THR A 120 -11.59 -8.59 8.08
N PHE A 121 -12.85 -8.57 7.64
CA PHE A 121 -13.57 -7.35 7.30
C PHE A 121 -13.88 -6.49 8.54
N VAL A 122 -14.34 -7.08 9.64
CA VAL A 122 -14.59 -6.32 10.88
C VAL A 122 -13.29 -5.76 11.45
N LEU A 123 -12.19 -6.52 11.42
CA LEU A 123 -10.86 -6.03 11.78
C LEU A 123 -10.41 -4.85 10.89
N LEU A 124 -10.73 -4.91 9.60
CA LEU A 124 -10.45 -3.83 8.65
C LEU A 124 -11.22 -2.56 9.02
N LEU A 125 -12.51 -2.69 9.37
CA LEU A 125 -13.33 -1.57 9.83
C LEU A 125 -12.82 -0.99 11.16
N ALA A 126 -12.37 -1.83 12.10
CA ALA A 126 -11.77 -1.36 13.35
C ALA A 126 -10.53 -0.47 13.07
N LEU A 127 -9.67 -0.86 12.13
CA LEU A 127 -8.54 -0.03 11.72
C LEU A 127 -8.99 1.26 11.00
N GLY A 128 -10.01 1.16 10.15
CA GLY A 128 -10.60 2.32 9.49
C GLY A 128 -11.17 3.35 10.47
N TRP A 129 -11.76 2.88 11.58
CA TRP A 129 -12.33 3.74 12.62
C TRP A 129 -11.24 4.53 13.36
N ALA A 130 -10.08 3.92 13.61
CA ALA A 130 -8.92 4.60 14.19
C ALA A 130 -8.08 5.37 13.16
N SER A 131 -8.52 5.46 11.89
CA SER A 131 -7.74 6.12 10.85
C SER A 131 -7.76 7.64 10.98
N HIS A 132 -6.71 8.27 10.47
CA HIS A 132 -6.58 9.73 10.46
C HIS A 132 -7.72 10.41 9.67
N GLY A 133 -8.20 9.79 8.58
CA GLY A 133 -9.36 10.29 7.84
C GLY A 133 -10.61 10.36 8.71
N ALA A 134 -10.86 9.34 9.53
CA ALA A 134 -11.98 9.31 10.45
C ALA A 134 -11.90 10.40 11.53
N SER A 135 -10.69 10.78 11.97
CA SER A 135 -10.55 11.92 12.90
C SER A 135 -10.81 13.28 12.26
N LEU A 136 -10.63 13.44 10.94
CA LEU A 136 -10.80 14.72 10.25
C LEU A 136 -12.25 15.00 9.85
N THR A 137 -12.94 14.00 9.32
CA THR A 137 -14.29 14.18 8.75
C THR A 137 -15.28 13.11 9.21
N GLU A 138 -14.99 12.49 10.35
CA GLU A 138 -15.80 11.47 11.02
C GLU A 138 -16.21 10.34 10.06
N TRP A 139 -17.49 10.30 9.70
CA TRP A 139 -18.09 9.23 8.92
C TRP A 139 -17.54 9.15 7.50
N SER A 140 -17.36 10.29 6.83
CA SER A 140 -16.91 10.30 5.43
C SER A 140 -15.47 9.81 5.31
N GLY A 141 -14.59 10.26 6.21
CA GLY A 141 -13.21 9.80 6.29
C GLY A 141 -13.11 8.33 6.65
N PHE A 142 -13.91 7.85 7.61
CA PHE A 142 -14.01 6.43 7.96
C PHE A 142 -14.40 5.56 6.75
N VAL A 143 -15.48 5.90 6.06
CA VAL A 143 -16.00 5.13 4.93
C VAL A 143 -15.00 5.12 3.77
N VAL A 144 -14.46 6.29 3.40
CA VAL A 144 -13.52 6.40 2.29
C VAL A 144 -12.22 5.68 2.59
N HIS A 145 -11.67 5.81 3.80
CA HIS A 145 -10.46 5.09 4.20
C HIS A 145 -10.69 3.58 4.23
N SER A 146 -11.81 3.12 4.78
CA SER A 146 -12.16 1.69 4.81
C SER A 146 -12.34 1.12 3.41
N LEU A 147 -13.01 1.86 2.51
CA LEU A 147 -13.18 1.46 1.11
C LEU A 147 -11.84 1.42 0.36
N HIS A 148 -10.98 2.42 0.57
CA HIS A 148 -9.62 2.44 0.04
C HIS A 148 -8.86 1.19 0.48
N PHE A 149 -8.82 0.94 1.78
CA PHE A 149 -8.06 -0.18 2.36
C PHE A 149 -8.64 -1.54 1.96
N LEU A 150 -9.97 -1.66 1.82
CA LEU A 150 -10.62 -2.85 1.27
C LEU A 150 -10.19 -3.10 -0.17
N ALA A 151 -10.26 -2.10 -1.04
CA ALA A 151 -9.87 -2.23 -2.44
C ALA A 151 -8.39 -2.64 -2.58
N VAL A 152 -7.52 -2.04 -1.77
CA VAL A 152 -6.09 -2.37 -1.66
C VAL A 152 -5.89 -3.84 -1.26
N THR A 153 -6.48 -4.27 -0.15
CA THR A 153 -6.26 -5.61 0.41
C THR A 153 -6.88 -6.71 -0.44
N VAL A 154 -7.99 -6.45 -1.14
CA VAL A 154 -8.60 -7.37 -2.11
C VAL A 154 -7.69 -7.55 -3.33
N TRP A 155 -7.28 -6.45 -3.99
CA TRP A 155 -6.47 -6.53 -5.20
C TRP A 155 -5.12 -7.20 -4.90
N ILE A 156 -4.38 -6.66 -3.94
CA ILE A 156 -3.03 -7.12 -3.61
C ILE A 156 -3.07 -8.49 -2.95
N GLY A 157 -4.08 -8.76 -2.12
CA GLY A 157 -4.24 -10.04 -1.46
C GLY A 157 -4.40 -11.21 -2.41
N ILE A 158 -5.32 -11.10 -3.37
CA ILE A 158 -5.52 -12.15 -4.39
C ILE A 158 -4.23 -12.32 -5.20
N LEU A 159 -3.58 -11.21 -5.57
CA LEU A 159 -2.34 -11.21 -6.35
C LEU A 159 -1.20 -11.92 -5.60
N LEU A 160 -1.04 -11.64 -4.30
CA LEU A 160 -0.05 -12.30 -3.44
C LEU A 160 -0.32 -13.80 -3.33
N ILE A 161 -1.55 -14.20 -3.04
CA ILE A 161 -1.90 -15.61 -2.88
C ILE A 161 -1.72 -16.37 -4.19
N VAL A 162 -2.17 -15.83 -5.31
CA VAL A 162 -2.01 -16.50 -6.61
C VAL A 162 -0.54 -16.50 -7.05
N GLY A 163 0.19 -15.40 -6.86
CA GLY A 163 1.59 -15.26 -7.27
C GLY A 163 2.54 -16.18 -6.49
N TRP A 164 2.35 -16.27 -5.17
CA TRP A 164 3.28 -16.97 -4.27
C TRP A 164 2.84 -18.38 -3.89
N CYS A 165 1.53 -18.65 -3.83
CA CYS A 165 1.00 -19.95 -3.40
C CYS A 165 0.54 -20.87 -4.55
N SER A 166 0.57 -20.40 -5.80
CA SER A 166 0.30 -21.26 -6.97
C SER A 166 1.37 -22.35 -7.14
N LYS A 167 0.95 -23.57 -7.51
CA LYS A 167 1.83 -24.71 -7.80
C LYS A 167 2.05 -24.93 -9.29
N ASN A 168 1.07 -24.57 -10.11
CA ASN A 168 1.12 -24.69 -11.56
C ASN A 168 0.67 -23.38 -12.25
N ALA A 169 0.66 -23.39 -13.58
CA ALA A 169 0.16 -22.29 -14.42
C ALA A 169 -1.13 -22.70 -15.16
N GLU A 170 -1.82 -23.74 -14.69
CA GLU A 170 -3.08 -24.19 -15.27
C GLU A 170 -4.19 -23.19 -14.98
N ASN A 171 -5.23 -23.15 -15.83
CA ASN A 171 -6.37 -22.22 -15.73
C ASN A 171 -5.99 -20.73 -15.64
N TRP A 172 -4.75 -20.35 -15.94
CA TRP A 172 -4.29 -18.97 -15.76
C TRP A 172 -5.05 -17.97 -16.65
N LEU A 173 -5.43 -18.40 -17.85
CA LEU A 173 -6.27 -17.59 -18.72
C LEU A 173 -7.66 -17.35 -18.10
N SER A 174 -8.24 -18.37 -17.45
CA SER A 174 -9.52 -18.25 -16.74
C SER A 174 -9.40 -17.32 -15.54
N TYR A 175 -8.29 -17.42 -14.79
CA TYR A 175 -7.95 -16.49 -13.70
C TYR A 175 -7.93 -15.03 -14.18
N LEU A 176 -7.18 -14.74 -15.25
CA LEU A 176 -7.09 -13.39 -15.82
C LEU A 176 -8.41 -12.90 -16.45
N ARG A 177 -9.41 -13.75 -16.67
CA ARG A 177 -10.72 -13.29 -17.18
C ARG A 177 -11.54 -12.57 -16.12
N TRP A 178 -11.53 -13.06 -14.88
CA TRP A 178 -12.27 -12.45 -13.77
C TRP A 178 -11.39 -11.54 -12.90
N PHE A 179 -10.11 -11.86 -12.74
CA PHE A 179 -9.24 -11.08 -11.88
C PHE A 179 -8.88 -9.72 -12.49
N THR A 180 -8.61 -9.65 -13.80
CA THR A 180 -8.29 -8.37 -14.45
C THR A 180 -9.39 -7.30 -14.31
N PRO A 181 -10.69 -7.55 -14.56
CA PRO A 181 -11.72 -6.54 -14.30
C PRO A 181 -11.87 -6.20 -12.82
N LEU A 182 -11.70 -7.17 -11.90
CA LEU A 182 -11.69 -6.90 -10.46
C LEU A 182 -10.53 -5.97 -10.08
N ALA A 183 -9.32 -6.24 -10.56
CA ALA A 183 -8.14 -5.43 -10.32
C ALA A 183 -8.32 -4.00 -10.86
N ILE A 184 -8.92 -3.83 -12.04
CA ILE A 184 -9.25 -2.50 -12.60
C ILE A 184 -10.26 -1.78 -11.69
N ALA A 185 -11.32 -2.46 -11.25
CA ALA A 185 -12.30 -1.86 -10.34
C ALA A 185 -11.65 -1.43 -9.02
N CYS A 186 -10.84 -2.29 -8.40
CA CYS A 186 -10.08 -1.95 -7.21
C CYS A 186 -9.14 -0.76 -7.45
N PHE A 187 -8.41 -0.74 -8.56
CA PHE A 187 -7.52 0.37 -8.91
C PHE A 187 -8.28 1.70 -9.04
N LEU A 188 -9.42 1.72 -9.75
CA LEU A 188 -10.25 2.93 -9.88
C LEU A 188 -10.78 3.39 -8.52
N THR A 189 -11.21 2.46 -7.67
CA THR A 189 -11.61 2.78 -6.29
C THR A 189 -10.44 3.38 -5.50
N ILE A 190 -9.25 2.80 -5.58
CA ILE A 190 -8.04 3.27 -4.89
C ILE A 190 -7.66 4.69 -5.34
N VAL A 191 -7.72 4.96 -6.65
CA VAL A 191 -7.43 6.30 -7.20
C VAL A 191 -8.47 7.30 -6.70
N GLY A 192 -9.77 7.02 -6.84
CA GLY A 192 -10.82 7.95 -6.42
C GLY A 192 -10.80 8.23 -4.92
N THR A 193 -10.73 7.18 -4.10
CA THR A 193 -10.66 7.33 -2.63
C THR A 193 -9.33 7.94 -2.18
N GLY A 194 -8.21 7.63 -2.84
CA GLY A 194 -6.89 8.16 -2.51
C GLY A 194 -6.78 9.66 -2.79
N LEU A 195 -7.33 10.13 -3.92
CA LEU A 195 -7.40 11.56 -4.23
C LEU A 195 -8.28 12.30 -3.22
N PHE A 196 -9.44 11.74 -2.86
CA PHE A 196 -10.29 12.32 -1.82
C PHE A 196 -9.55 12.45 -0.48
N LEU A 197 -8.90 11.37 -0.01
CA LEU A 197 -8.15 11.39 1.24
C LEU A 197 -7.00 12.41 1.21
N MET A 198 -6.35 12.59 0.05
CA MET A 198 -5.33 13.62 -0.11
C MET A 198 -5.91 15.03 0.05
N THR A 199 -7.09 15.31 -0.52
CA THR A 199 -7.76 16.61 -0.39
C THR A 199 -8.24 16.94 1.02
N LEU A 200 -8.31 15.96 1.92
CA LEU A 200 -8.60 16.23 3.34
C LEU A 200 -7.41 16.86 4.09
N VAL A 201 -6.21 16.78 3.50
CA VAL A 201 -4.96 17.14 4.17
C VAL A 201 -4.23 18.24 3.41
N ILE A 202 -4.20 18.19 2.08
CA ILE A 202 -3.43 19.12 1.23
C ILE A 202 -4.38 19.75 0.20
N ASP A 203 -4.30 21.07 0.04
CA ASP A 203 -4.90 21.75 -1.12
C ASP A 203 -4.19 21.29 -2.40
N VAL A 204 -4.96 20.93 -3.43
CA VAL A 204 -4.42 20.42 -4.70
C VAL A 204 -3.45 21.42 -5.36
N ASN A 205 -3.67 22.72 -5.17
CA ASN A 205 -2.81 23.76 -5.71
C ASN A 205 -1.44 23.82 -4.99
N GLU A 206 -1.40 23.38 -3.74
CA GLU A 206 -0.19 23.35 -2.90
C GLU A 206 0.54 22.00 -2.96
N TYR A 207 0.13 21.09 -3.85
CA TYR A 207 0.73 19.75 -3.93
C TYR A 207 2.25 19.79 -4.22
N GLY A 208 2.69 20.71 -5.06
CA GLY A 208 4.12 20.92 -5.34
C GLY A 208 4.87 21.42 -4.10
N ASP A 209 4.29 22.41 -3.42
CA ASP A 209 4.83 23.02 -2.20
C ASP A 209 4.95 22.00 -1.07
N ALA A 210 4.02 21.05 -0.99
CA ALA A 210 4.05 19.99 0.01
C ALA A 210 5.29 19.10 -0.10
N TRP A 211 5.98 19.08 -1.25
CA TRP A 211 7.23 18.32 -1.42
C TRP A 211 8.37 18.88 -0.57
N THR A 212 8.27 20.12 -0.05
CA THR A 212 9.21 20.61 0.96
C THR A 212 9.17 19.74 2.23
N LEU A 213 8.02 19.15 2.54
CA LEU A 213 7.76 18.44 3.79
C LEU A 213 7.94 16.91 3.69
N PRO A 214 8.26 16.22 4.80
CA PRO A 214 8.38 14.75 4.83
C PRO A 214 7.11 14.02 4.36
N TYR A 215 5.94 14.59 4.65
CA TYR A 215 4.65 14.06 4.19
C TYR A 215 4.55 14.08 2.65
N GLY A 216 4.81 15.23 2.01
CA GLY A 216 4.72 15.35 0.56
C GLY A 216 5.79 14.54 -0.17
N GLN A 217 6.97 14.37 0.42
CA GLN A 217 8.00 13.45 -0.08
C GLN A 217 7.51 11.99 -0.11
N ALA A 218 6.93 11.50 0.99
CA ALA A 218 6.37 10.15 1.05
C ALA A 218 5.21 9.97 0.06
N LEU A 219 4.38 11.01 -0.09
CA LEU A 219 3.26 11.03 -1.03
C LEU A 219 3.75 11.02 -2.49
N LEU A 220 4.79 11.79 -2.83
CA LEU A 220 5.41 11.79 -4.15
C LEU A 220 5.94 10.40 -4.48
N VAL A 221 6.75 9.80 -3.60
CA VAL A 221 7.28 8.44 -3.79
C VAL A 221 6.15 7.44 -4.03
N LYS A 222 5.05 7.52 -3.27
CA LYS A 222 3.86 6.68 -3.46
C LYS A 222 3.27 6.81 -4.87
N HIS A 223 3.16 8.03 -5.41
CA HIS A 223 2.67 8.25 -6.78
C HIS A 223 3.64 7.70 -7.82
N LEU A 224 4.95 7.92 -7.64
CA LEU A 224 5.96 7.45 -8.58
C LEU A 224 6.04 5.92 -8.64
N THR A 225 5.90 5.22 -7.50
CA THR A 225 5.92 3.74 -7.47
C THR A 225 4.71 3.10 -8.16
N ILE A 226 3.58 3.82 -8.28
CA ILE A 226 2.40 3.34 -9.02
C ILE A 226 2.71 3.19 -10.52
N ILE A 227 3.60 4.00 -11.08
CA ILE A 227 3.92 3.98 -12.52
C ILE A 227 4.45 2.60 -12.98
N PRO A 228 5.55 2.04 -12.42
CA PRO A 228 6.00 0.71 -12.81
C PRO A 228 4.99 -0.40 -12.43
N VAL A 229 4.20 -0.23 -11.36
CA VAL A 229 3.10 -1.15 -11.05
C VAL A 229 2.10 -1.22 -12.20
N LEU A 230 1.71 -0.08 -12.78
CA LEU A 230 0.80 -0.04 -13.93
C LEU A 230 1.38 -0.76 -15.16
N PHE A 231 2.68 -0.62 -15.43
CA PHE A 231 3.31 -1.40 -16.50
C PHE A 231 3.20 -2.91 -16.24
N PHE A 232 3.50 -3.37 -15.02
CA PHE A 232 3.40 -4.78 -14.65
C PHE A 232 1.94 -5.28 -14.70
N ALA A 233 0.99 -4.51 -14.17
CA ALA A 233 -0.44 -4.79 -14.23
C ALA A 233 -0.94 -4.88 -15.68
N CYS A 234 -0.48 -3.99 -16.57
CA CYS A 234 -0.81 -4.04 -18.00
C CYS A 234 -0.22 -5.28 -18.68
N ILE A 235 1.03 -5.60 -18.38
CA ILE A 235 1.70 -6.80 -18.90
C ILE A 235 0.93 -8.06 -18.46
N ASN A 236 0.64 -8.20 -17.17
CA ASN A 236 -0.06 -9.35 -16.61
C ASN A 236 -1.52 -9.43 -17.10
N GLY A 237 -2.25 -8.32 -17.05
CA GLY A 237 -3.68 -8.26 -17.36
C GLY A 237 -4.00 -8.37 -18.85
N PHE A 238 -3.18 -7.80 -19.73
CA PHE A 238 -3.48 -7.74 -21.16
C PHE A 238 -2.52 -8.54 -22.03
N TRP A 239 -1.19 -8.37 -21.86
CA TRP A 239 -0.23 -8.97 -22.79
C TRP A 239 0.01 -10.46 -22.53
N ILE A 240 0.19 -10.86 -21.28
CA ILE A 240 0.25 -12.28 -20.90
C ILE A 240 -1.06 -12.97 -21.27
N LYS A 241 -2.20 -12.34 -20.96
CA LYS A 241 -3.53 -12.83 -21.37
C LYS A 241 -3.62 -13.05 -22.88
N ARG A 242 -3.10 -12.13 -23.69
CA ARG A 242 -3.06 -12.24 -25.16
C ARG A 242 -2.15 -13.38 -25.63
N LYS A 243 -0.95 -13.54 -25.05
CA LYS A 243 -0.03 -14.64 -25.37
C LYS A 243 -0.64 -16.01 -25.02
N LEU A 244 -1.27 -16.14 -23.85
CA LEU A 244 -1.96 -17.36 -23.44
C LEU A 244 -3.13 -17.73 -24.36
N LYS A 245 -3.90 -16.74 -24.86
CA LYS A 245 -4.95 -16.98 -25.87
C LYS A 245 -4.40 -17.53 -27.19
N ARG A 246 -3.16 -17.18 -27.53
CA ARG A 246 -2.44 -17.67 -28.73
C ARG A 246 -1.72 -19.00 -28.50
N GLN A 247 -1.94 -19.63 -27.33
CA GLN A 247 -1.26 -20.87 -26.94
C GLN A 247 0.28 -20.74 -26.89
N GLU A 248 0.80 -19.51 -26.74
CA GLU A 248 2.23 -19.30 -26.53
C GLU A 248 2.62 -19.81 -25.14
N GLN A 249 3.71 -20.58 -25.06
CA GLN A 249 4.27 -21.03 -23.79
C GLN A 249 4.90 -19.84 -23.06
N ILE A 250 4.27 -19.41 -21.96
CA ILE A 250 4.77 -18.38 -21.05
C ILE A 250 4.45 -18.78 -19.62
N ASN A 251 5.43 -18.64 -18.72
CA ASN A 251 5.20 -18.78 -17.30
C ASN A 251 4.84 -17.42 -16.70
N PRO A 252 3.58 -17.20 -16.27
CA PRO A 252 3.13 -15.90 -15.77
C PRO A 252 3.48 -15.64 -14.30
N ARG A 253 3.87 -16.68 -13.54
CA ARG A 253 4.07 -16.59 -12.09
C ARG A 253 5.14 -15.57 -11.69
N PRO A 254 6.32 -15.50 -12.33
CA PRO A 254 7.33 -14.50 -11.96
C PRO A 254 6.85 -13.07 -12.13
N TRP A 255 6.09 -12.79 -13.21
CA TRP A 255 5.55 -11.46 -13.47
C TRP A 255 4.52 -11.04 -12.41
N LEU A 256 3.66 -11.97 -11.98
CA LEU A 256 2.71 -11.70 -10.90
C LEU A 256 3.44 -11.48 -9.55
N LYS A 257 4.50 -12.25 -9.27
CA LYS A 257 5.31 -12.05 -8.05
C LYS A 257 5.97 -10.67 -8.02
N PHE A 258 6.61 -10.24 -9.11
CA PHE A 258 7.26 -8.93 -9.12
C PHE A 258 6.25 -7.76 -9.14
N GLU A 259 5.07 -7.92 -9.73
CA GLU A 259 3.96 -6.98 -9.54
C GLU A 259 3.61 -6.84 -8.05
N SER A 260 3.49 -7.95 -7.32
CA SER A 260 3.21 -7.93 -5.88
C SER A 260 4.30 -7.25 -5.05
N VAL A 261 5.57 -7.40 -5.44
CA VAL A 261 6.70 -6.77 -4.74
C VAL A 261 6.70 -5.26 -4.98
N LEU A 262 6.43 -4.80 -6.21
CA LEU A 262 6.27 -3.37 -6.50
C LEU A 262 5.09 -2.76 -5.73
N LEU A 263 3.95 -3.48 -5.66
CA LEU A 263 2.80 -3.07 -4.86
C LEU A 263 3.15 -2.99 -3.36
N PHE A 264 3.96 -3.90 -2.84
CA PHE A 264 4.46 -3.83 -1.47
C PHE A 264 5.35 -2.60 -1.24
N LEU A 265 6.17 -2.17 -2.20
CA LEU A 265 6.91 -0.91 -2.09
C LEU A 265 5.98 0.30 -1.95
N THR A 266 4.80 0.28 -2.59
CA THR A 266 3.76 1.29 -2.38
C THR A 266 3.15 1.24 -0.97
N PHE A 267 3.14 0.08 -0.30
CA PHE A 267 2.80 0.00 1.14
C PHE A 267 3.88 0.58 2.03
N VAL A 268 5.15 0.47 1.64
CA VAL A 268 6.25 1.12 2.37
C VAL A 268 6.07 2.63 2.35
N SER A 269 5.85 3.24 1.18
CA SER A 269 5.59 4.68 1.10
C SER A 269 4.28 5.08 1.82
N THR A 270 3.25 4.22 1.79
CA THR A 270 1.99 4.48 2.51
C THR A 270 2.16 4.40 4.03
N GLY A 271 2.95 3.45 4.54
CA GLY A 271 3.25 3.31 5.97
C GLY A 271 4.11 4.46 6.50
N VAL A 272 5.04 4.97 5.68
CA VAL A 272 5.75 6.23 6.00
C VAL A 272 4.76 7.38 6.03
N LEU A 273 3.97 7.55 4.97
CA LEU A 273 2.99 8.64 4.82
C LEU A 273 1.98 8.70 5.98
N GLY A 274 1.38 7.55 6.33
CA GLY A 274 0.39 7.45 7.41
C GLY A 274 0.95 7.75 8.80
N GLN A 275 2.28 7.86 8.91
CA GLN A 275 2.99 8.20 10.13
C GLN A 275 3.71 9.54 10.05
N GLN A 276 3.57 10.28 8.95
CA GLN A 276 3.95 11.69 8.91
C GLN A 276 2.81 12.54 9.46
N GLU A 277 3.15 13.70 10.01
CA GLU A 277 2.14 14.70 10.35
C GLU A 277 1.53 15.24 9.05
N PRO A 278 0.20 15.15 8.89
CA PRO A 278 -0.49 15.72 7.76
C PRO A 278 -0.36 17.25 7.81
N PRO A 279 0.14 17.90 6.75
CA PRO A 279 0.33 19.34 6.76
C PRO A 279 -1.02 20.04 6.55
N HIS A 280 -1.69 20.44 7.63
CA HIS A 280 -2.90 21.27 7.53
C HIS A 280 -2.59 22.67 6.98
N SER A 281 -1.36 23.15 7.18
CA SER A 281 -0.80 24.32 6.51
C SER A 281 0.69 24.12 6.34
N ILE A 282 1.17 24.20 5.10
CA ILE A 282 2.59 23.98 4.77
C ILE A 282 3.47 24.98 5.51
N GLU A 283 3.08 26.26 5.52
CA GLU A 283 3.79 27.34 6.20
C GLU A 283 4.04 27.04 7.67
N THR A 284 3.00 26.66 8.42
CA THR A 284 3.12 26.39 9.86
C THR A 284 3.96 25.15 10.14
N THR A 285 3.81 24.11 9.32
CA THR A 285 4.56 22.86 9.49
C THR A 285 6.03 23.07 9.15
N LEU A 286 6.33 23.88 8.13
CA LEU A 286 7.69 24.23 7.74
C LEU A 286 8.36 25.12 8.81
N ALA A 287 7.62 26.07 9.40
CA ALA A 287 8.13 26.92 10.48
C ALA A 287 8.39 26.14 11.79
N GLY A 288 7.61 25.11 12.09
CA GLY A 288 7.75 24.29 13.30
C GLY A 288 8.77 23.16 13.17
N SER A 289 8.64 22.35 12.12
CA SER A 289 9.38 21.09 11.95
C SER A 289 10.53 21.17 10.93
N GLY A 290 10.62 22.26 10.18
CA GLY A 290 11.60 22.43 9.11
C GLY A 290 11.33 21.59 7.86
N PRO A 291 12.14 21.78 6.80
CA PRO A 291 12.01 21.02 5.57
C PRO A 291 12.42 19.56 5.77
N SER A 292 11.99 18.70 4.85
CA SER A 292 12.48 17.33 4.79
C SER A 292 13.96 17.31 4.45
N ALA A 293 14.72 16.41 5.08
CA ALA A 293 16.15 16.24 4.80
C ALA A 293 16.44 15.92 3.32
N ASN A 294 15.52 15.23 2.65
CA ASN A 294 15.66 14.96 1.21
C ASN A 294 15.53 16.24 0.40
N PHE A 295 14.51 17.06 0.68
CA PHE A 295 14.31 18.32 -0.03
C PHE A 295 15.47 19.30 0.22
N ASP A 296 15.89 19.44 1.48
CA ASP A 296 17.02 20.29 1.89
C ASP A 296 18.34 19.90 1.20
N TYR A 297 18.54 18.60 0.92
CA TYR A 297 19.70 18.14 0.16
C TYR A 297 19.70 18.58 -1.32
N PHE A 298 18.52 18.61 -1.95
CA PHE A 298 18.39 18.96 -3.38
C PHE A 298 18.24 20.46 -3.62
N TYR A 299 17.63 21.18 -2.67
CA TYR A 299 17.34 22.60 -2.79
C TYR A 299 18.47 23.42 -2.16
N SER A 300 19.23 24.13 -2.99
CA SER A 300 20.36 24.96 -2.52
C SER A 300 19.97 26.41 -2.18
N GLY A 301 18.67 26.75 -2.28
CA GLY A 301 18.15 28.08 -1.95
C GLY A 301 17.78 28.23 -0.48
N VAL A 302 17.38 29.45 -0.09
CA VAL A 302 16.81 29.70 1.24
C VAL A 302 15.37 29.19 1.24
N ILE A 303 15.04 28.33 2.19
CA ILE A 303 13.70 27.75 2.34
C ILE A 303 12.90 28.66 3.28
N GLU A 304 11.95 29.42 2.72
CA GLU A 304 11.07 30.31 3.49
C GLU A 304 9.67 29.72 3.63
N PRO A 305 8.99 29.85 4.78
CA PRO A 305 7.65 29.28 4.99
C PRO A 305 6.57 29.71 3.99
N SER A 306 6.71 30.90 3.40
CA SER A 306 5.78 31.45 2.40
C SER A 306 6.22 31.21 0.95
N MET A 307 7.26 30.39 0.73
CA MET A 307 7.74 30.10 -0.61
C MET A 307 6.71 29.24 -1.37
N SER A 308 6.48 29.59 -2.64
CA SER A 308 5.74 28.73 -3.57
C SER A 308 6.72 28.17 -4.59
N LEU A 309 6.81 26.85 -4.64
CA LEU A 309 7.71 26.13 -5.53
C LEU A 309 7.20 26.20 -6.95
N GLN A 310 8.09 26.65 -7.84
CA GLN A 310 7.81 26.63 -9.26
C GLN A 310 8.54 25.47 -9.93
N PHE A 311 7.84 24.84 -10.87
CA PHE A 311 8.43 23.80 -11.70
C PHE A 311 9.30 24.44 -12.79
N GLY A 312 10.61 24.35 -12.64
CA GLY A 312 11.59 24.81 -13.63
C GLY A 312 12.15 23.67 -14.47
N PHE A 313 12.38 23.90 -15.77
CA PHE A 313 13.14 22.99 -16.61
C PHE A 313 14.62 23.38 -16.62
N ASN A 314 15.49 22.39 -16.38
CA ASN A 314 16.93 22.54 -16.51
C ASN A 314 17.53 21.28 -17.17
N THR A 315 18.81 21.34 -17.52
CA THR A 315 19.47 20.22 -18.20
C THR A 315 19.48 18.95 -17.35
N VAL A 316 19.61 19.08 -16.03
CA VAL A 316 19.70 17.95 -15.09
C VAL A 316 18.36 17.21 -14.98
N ASN A 317 17.26 17.93 -14.73
CA ASN A 317 15.94 17.32 -14.64
C ASN A 317 15.49 16.72 -15.98
N THR A 318 15.81 17.38 -17.09
CA THR A 318 15.52 16.88 -18.43
C THR A 318 16.24 15.55 -18.70
N LEU A 319 17.50 15.44 -18.26
CA LEU A 319 18.26 14.18 -18.36
C LEU A 319 17.61 13.07 -17.51
N PHE A 320 17.27 13.36 -16.26
CA PHE A 320 16.63 12.39 -15.37
C PHE A 320 15.27 11.91 -15.88
N PHE A 321 14.43 12.81 -16.39
CA PHE A 321 13.16 12.44 -17.02
C PHE A 321 13.39 11.59 -18.28
N THR A 322 14.39 11.91 -19.09
CA THR A 322 14.75 11.11 -20.28
C THR A 322 15.18 9.70 -19.88
N VAL A 323 16.04 9.57 -18.86
CA VAL A 323 16.49 8.27 -18.33
C VAL A 323 15.31 7.47 -17.76
N ALA A 324 14.38 8.11 -17.04
CA ALA A 324 13.16 7.46 -16.56
C ALA A 324 12.34 6.88 -17.72
N MET A 325 12.12 7.66 -18.79
CA MET A 325 11.39 7.22 -19.98
C MET A 325 12.09 6.05 -20.69
N ILE A 326 13.42 6.06 -20.75
CA ILE A 326 14.21 4.94 -21.27
C ILE A 326 13.95 3.68 -20.43
N PHE A 327 14.03 3.77 -19.10
CA PHE A 327 13.78 2.62 -18.23
C PHE A 327 12.35 2.08 -18.36
N MET A 328 11.34 2.94 -18.47
CA MET A 328 9.96 2.52 -18.76
C MET A 328 9.86 1.79 -20.11
N GLY A 329 10.49 2.32 -21.15
CA GLY A 329 10.57 1.66 -22.46
C GLY A 329 11.25 0.29 -22.39
N LEU A 330 12.30 0.18 -21.57
CA LEU A 330 13.03 -1.07 -21.33
C LEU A 330 12.18 -2.13 -20.62
N ILE A 331 11.21 -1.77 -19.78
CA ILE A 331 10.25 -2.73 -19.18
C ILE A 331 9.50 -3.46 -20.30
N VAL A 332 8.95 -2.69 -21.25
CA VAL A 332 8.17 -3.22 -22.39
C VAL A 332 9.06 -4.02 -23.34
N PHE A 333 10.25 -3.51 -23.65
CA PHE A 333 11.21 -4.18 -24.50
C PHE A 333 11.66 -5.52 -23.91
N SER A 334 11.95 -5.55 -22.61
CA SER A 334 12.29 -6.75 -21.83
C SER A 334 11.22 -7.83 -21.95
N PHE A 335 9.94 -7.46 -21.76
CA PHE A 335 8.82 -8.40 -21.96
C PHE A 335 8.76 -8.96 -23.38
N LYS A 336 8.94 -8.12 -24.40
CA LYS A 336 8.95 -8.54 -25.81
C LYS A 336 10.11 -9.50 -26.11
N LYS A 337 11.28 -9.24 -25.54
CA LYS A 337 12.48 -10.09 -25.67
C LYS A 337 12.49 -11.31 -24.76
N LYS A 338 11.38 -11.58 -24.03
CA LYS A 338 11.22 -12.74 -23.14
C LYS A 338 12.31 -12.81 -22.05
N THR A 339 12.82 -11.67 -21.59
CA THR A 339 13.79 -11.64 -20.49
C THR A 339 13.11 -12.06 -19.18
N PRO A 340 13.87 -12.57 -18.18
CA PRO A 340 13.35 -12.85 -16.86
C PRO A 340 12.70 -11.61 -16.22
N ALA A 341 11.59 -11.78 -15.51
CA ALA A 341 10.79 -10.68 -14.93
C ALA A 341 11.56 -9.83 -13.88
N ILE A 342 12.67 -10.33 -13.36
CA ILE A 342 13.55 -9.58 -12.45
C ILE A 342 14.24 -8.38 -13.14
N VAL A 343 14.54 -8.50 -14.44
CA VAL A 343 15.16 -7.41 -15.22
C VAL A 343 14.21 -6.20 -15.31
N PRO A 344 12.97 -6.31 -15.84
CA PRO A 344 12.03 -5.20 -15.88
C PRO A 344 11.62 -4.71 -14.47
N PHE A 345 11.72 -5.54 -13.44
CA PHE A 345 11.51 -5.10 -12.06
C PHE A 345 12.56 -4.04 -11.64
N PHE A 346 13.85 -4.31 -11.87
CA PHE A 346 14.90 -3.32 -11.60
C PHE A 346 14.79 -2.09 -12.51
N MET A 347 14.40 -2.26 -13.78
CA MET A 347 14.10 -1.10 -14.65
C MET A 347 12.98 -0.24 -14.08
N GLY A 348 11.94 -0.86 -13.49
CA GLY A 348 10.88 -0.15 -12.77
C GLY A 348 11.41 0.65 -11.58
N ILE A 349 12.28 0.07 -10.75
CA ILE A 349 12.90 0.76 -9.61
C ILE A 349 13.76 1.93 -10.10
N PHE A 350 14.62 1.73 -11.10
CA PHE A 350 15.46 2.81 -11.63
C PHE A 350 14.64 3.93 -12.28
N SER A 351 13.50 3.59 -12.90
CA SER A 351 12.55 4.60 -13.37
C SER A 351 12.00 5.45 -12.24
N VAL A 352 11.64 4.87 -11.09
CA VAL A 352 11.14 5.62 -9.92
C VAL A 352 12.22 6.56 -9.38
N LEU A 353 13.45 6.07 -9.20
CA LEU A 353 14.57 6.88 -8.74
C LEU A 353 14.88 8.03 -9.70
N SER A 354 14.88 7.76 -11.00
CA SER A 354 15.14 8.77 -12.03
C SER A 354 14.03 9.83 -12.05
N LEU A 355 12.75 9.45 -11.95
CA LEU A 355 11.66 10.41 -11.84
C LEU A 355 11.79 11.25 -10.58
N TYR A 356 12.09 10.63 -9.44
CA TYR A 356 12.23 11.32 -8.17
C TYR A 356 13.33 12.40 -8.24
N PHE A 357 14.52 12.06 -8.73
CA PHE A 357 15.60 13.04 -8.92
C PHE A 357 15.25 14.10 -9.97
N GLY A 358 14.55 13.75 -11.04
CA GLY A 358 14.03 14.71 -12.01
C GLY A 358 13.10 15.74 -11.36
N PHE A 359 12.15 15.28 -10.55
CA PHE A 359 11.23 16.15 -9.82
C PHE A 359 11.97 17.01 -8.78
N MET A 360 12.82 16.43 -7.94
CA MET A 360 13.56 17.20 -6.93
C MET A 360 14.48 18.27 -7.56
N SER A 361 15.15 17.95 -8.66
CA SER A 361 16.00 18.91 -9.39
C SER A 361 15.22 19.91 -10.26
N SER A 362 13.90 19.80 -10.34
CA SER A 362 13.03 20.75 -11.04
C SER A 362 12.44 21.84 -10.16
N MET A 363 12.50 21.66 -8.84
CA MET A 363 11.97 22.64 -7.89
C MET A 363 12.87 23.87 -7.82
N GLN A 364 12.29 25.06 -7.98
CA GLN A 364 12.95 26.36 -7.91
C GLN A 364 12.23 27.29 -6.93
#